data_AF-A0AAE9LTH6-F1
#
_entry.id   AF-A0AAE9LTH6-F1
#
_cell.length_a   1.000
_cell.length_b   1.000
_cell.length_c   1.000
_cell.angle_alpha   90.00
_cell.angle_beta   90.00
_cell.angle_gamma   90.00
#
_symmetry.space_group_name_H-M   'P 1'
#
loop_
_entity.id
_entity.type
_entity.pdbx_description
1 polymer ?
#
loop_
_entity_poly.entity_id
_entity_poly.type
_entity_poly.pdbx_seq_one_letter_code
_entity_poly.pdbx_strand_id
1 'polypeptide(L)' 'MSKDFQKESYIVDEQLIDTLTWLCHHQDCYERFEYDAVSEQLTVYHANGADIIRKGDYLNAQYGILITAHNFAG' A
#
# COMPACT_ATOMS: atom_id res chain seq x y z
N MET A 1 -7.83 -3.90 18.90
CA MET A 1 -8.35 -4.77 17.83
C MET A 1 -7.19 -5.11 16.92
N SER A 2 -6.88 -6.39 16.74
CA SER A 2 -5.83 -6.80 15.82
C SER A 2 -6.28 -6.53 14.38
N LYS A 3 -5.47 -5.79 13.61
CA LYS A 3 -5.69 -5.64 12.18
C LYS A 3 -5.44 -6.98 11.51
N ASP A 4 -6.27 -7.32 10.53
CA ASP A 4 -6.12 -8.55 9.76
C ASP A 4 -5.32 -8.23 8.49
N PHE A 5 -4.03 -8.59 8.52
CA PHE A 5 -3.09 -8.31 7.44
C PHE A 5 -3.15 -9.32 6.29
N GLN A 6 -4.00 -10.35 6.38
CA GLN A 6 -4.24 -11.32 5.30
C GLN A 6 -5.44 -10.95 4.43
N LYS A 7 -6.17 -9.89 4.78
CA LYS A 7 -7.25 -9.39 3.94
C LYS A 7 -6.68 -8.83 2.65
N GLU A 8 -7.35 -9.13 1.55
CA GLU A 8 -7.05 -8.57 0.23
C GLU A 8 -7.14 -7.04 0.21
N SER A 9 -7.84 -6.42 1.17
CA SER A 9 -7.92 -4.96 1.27
C SER A 9 -7.40 -4.41 2.59
N TYR A 10 -6.80 -3.22 2.50
CA TYR A 10 -6.22 -2.51 3.63
C TYR A 10 -6.37 -1.00 3.45
N ILE A 11 -6.77 -0.30 4.50
CA ILE A 11 -6.79 1.17 4.51
C ILE A 11 -5.53 1.65 5.21
N VAL A 12 -4.73 2.45 4.51
CA VAL A 12 -3.51 3.04 5.04
C VAL A 12 -3.86 4.01 6.14
N ASP A 13 -3.32 3.75 7.32
CA ASP A 13 -3.46 4.60 8.49
C ASP A 13 -2.11 5.27 8.82
N GLU A 14 -2.01 5.91 10.00
CA GLU A 14 -0.79 6.61 10.42
C GLU A 14 0.36 5.65 10.79
N GLN A 15 0.06 4.36 11.02
CA GLN A 15 1.07 3.38 11.41
C GLN A 15 1.69 2.76 10.16
N LEU A 16 2.84 3.30 9.75
CA LEU A 16 3.65 2.76 8.65
C LEU A 16 3.92 1.25 8.82
N ILE A 17 4.16 0.79 10.06
CA ILE A 17 4.44 -0.62 10.37
C ILE A 17 3.29 -1.52 9.90
N ASP A 18 2.05 -1.08 10.06
CA ASP A 18 0.87 -1.87 9.67
C ASP A 18 0.76 -1.96 8.15
N THR A 19 1.06 -0.86 7.45
CA THR A 19 1.10 -0.82 5.98
C THR A 19 2.21 -1.71 5.43
N LEU A 20 3.41 -1.64 5.99
CA LEU A 20 4.53 -2.50 5.61
C LEU A 20 4.25 -3.98 5.92
N THR A 21 3.59 -4.27 7.04
CA THR A 21 3.20 -5.64 7.40
C THR A 21 2.23 -6.20 6.36
N TRP A 22 1.21 -5.42 5.99
CA TRP A 22 0.26 -5.81 4.94
C TRP A 22 0.96 -6.06 3.60
N LEU A 23 1.89 -5.17 3.19
CA LEU A 23 2.68 -5.35 1.98
C LEU A 23 3.53 -6.64 2.03
N CYS A 24 4.17 -6.94 3.16
CA CYS A 24 4.94 -8.17 3.32
C CYS A 24 4.08 -9.44 3.19
N HIS A 25 2.78 -9.38 3.49
CA HIS A 25 1.85 -10.49 3.30
C HIS A 25 1.35 -10.65 1.86
N HIS A 26 1.42 -9.60 1.03
CA HIS A 26 0.90 -9.55 -0.34
C HIS A 26 2.01 -9.25 -1.37
N GLN A 27 3.15 -9.93 -1.24
CA GLN A 27 4.31 -9.77 -2.15
C GLN A 27 4.02 -10.20 -3.59
N ASP A 28 2.88 -10.83 -3.84
CA ASP A 28 2.41 -11.24 -5.17
C ASP A 28 1.84 -10.07 -5.99
N CYS A 29 1.50 -8.94 -5.37
CA CYS A 29 0.87 -7.80 -6.05
C CYS A 29 1.84 -6.66 -6.44
N TYR A 30 3.11 -6.73 -6.04
CA TYR A 30 4.14 -5.73 -6.35
C TYR A 30 5.53 -6.38 -6.51
N GLU A 31 6.47 -5.65 -7.09
CA GLU A 31 7.85 -6.12 -7.31
C GLU A 31 8.80 -5.67 -6.19
N ARG A 32 8.66 -4.41 -5.74
CA ARG A 32 9.43 -3.84 -4.64
C ARG A 32 8.73 -2.63 -4.04
N PHE A 33 9.13 -2.22 -2.84
CA PHE A 33 8.78 -0.93 -2.27
C PHE A 33 10.03 -0.22 -1.76
N GLU A 34 9.99 1.10 -1.73
CA GLU A 34 11.02 1.98 -1.22
C GLU A 34 10.39 2.95 -0.22
N TYR A 35 11.08 3.21 0.89
CA TYR A 35 10.65 4.19 1.88
C TYR A 35 11.72 5.27 2.03
N ASP A 36 11.34 6.52 1.74
CA ASP A 36 12.18 7.69 1.99
C ASP A 36 11.82 8.28 3.36
N ALA A 37 12.74 8.14 4.31
CA ALA A 37 12.57 8.64 5.67
C ALA A 37 12.67 10.17 5.80
N VAL A 38 13.20 10.88 4.78
CA VAL A 38 13.29 12.34 4.79
C VAL A 38 11.96 12.97 4.36
N SER A 39 11.32 12.39 3.34
CA SER A 39 10.01 12.84 2.85
C SER A 39 8.83 12.08 3.46
N GLU A 40 9.11 11.08 4.31
CA GLU A 40 8.13 10.15 4.89
C GLU A 40 7.26 9.47 3.81
N GLN A 41 7.85 9.17 2.66
CA GLN A 41 7.15 8.68 1.47
C GLN A 41 7.39 7.19 1.26
N LEU A 42 6.31 6.42 1.18
CA LEU A 42 6.32 5.02 0.76
C LEU A 42 5.96 4.93 -0.72
N THR A 43 6.83 4.34 -1.54
CA THR A 43 6.60 4.12 -2.97
C THR A 43 6.63 2.62 -3.28
N VAL A 44 5.58 2.12 -3.93
CA VAL A 44 5.43 0.70 -4.28
C VAL A 44 5.48 0.56 -5.80
N TYR A 45 6.40 -0.27 -6.28
CA TYR A 45 6.64 -0.53 -7.69
C TYR A 45 5.98 -1.86 -8.08
N HIS A 46 5.21 -1.86 -9.16
CA HIS A 46 4.49 -3.00 -9.69
C HIS A 46 4.56 -2.99 -11.24
N ALA A 47 4.04 -4.02 -11.90
CA ALA A 47 4.18 -4.20 -13.35
C ALA A 47 3.65 -3.02 -14.21
N ASN A 48 2.73 -2.20 -13.70
CA ASN A 48 2.15 -1.05 -14.42
C ASN A 48 2.80 0.29 -14.06
N GLY A 49 3.76 0.32 -13.12
CA GLY A 49 4.44 1.56 -12.71
C GLY A 49 4.77 1.60 -11.22
N ALA A 50 4.63 2.78 -10.63
CA ALA A 50 4.88 2.99 -9.21
C ALA A 50 3.79 3.88 -8.60
N ASP A 51 3.31 3.51 -7.42
CA ASP A 51 2.35 4.28 -6.64
C ASP A 51 2.98 4.81 -5.37
N ILE A 52 2.57 6.02 -4.99
CA ILE A 52 2.95 6.63 -3.72
C ILE A 52 1.82 6.36 -2.73
N ILE A 53 2.13 5.62 -1.68
CA ILE A 53 1.19 5.25 -0.64
C ILE A 53 1.10 6.35 0.40
N ARG A 54 -0.11 6.84 0.64
CA ARG A 54 -0.42 7.90 1.60
C ARG A 54 -1.53 7.46 2.55
N LYS A 55 -1.57 8.09 3.72
CA LYS A 55 -2.65 7.92 4.68
C LYS A 55 -4.01 8.15 3.99
N GLY A 56 -4.95 7.24 4.22
CA GLY A 56 -6.27 7.25 3.62
C GLY A 56 -6.36 6.56 2.26
N ASP A 57 -5.23 6.15 1.67
CA ASP A 57 -5.27 5.29 0.50
C ASP A 57 -5.85 3.93 0.86
N TYR A 58 -6.70 3.44 -0.02
CA TYR A 58 -7.19 2.08 0.02
C TYR A 58 -6.27 1.23 -0.83
N LEU A 59 -5.66 0.20 -0.26
CA LEU A 59 -4.87 -0.81 -0.95
C LEU A 59 -5.73 -2.04 -1.20
N ASN A 60 -5.56 -2.64 -2.37
CA ASN A 60 -6.17 -3.90 -2.74
C ASN A 60 -5.13 -4.80 -3.40
N ALA A 61 -4.98 -6.02 -2.92
CA ALA A 61 -4.10 -7.06 -3.45
C ALA A 61 -4.76 -7.86 -4.60
N GLN A 62 -5.75 -7.29 -5.28
CA GLN A 62 -6.31 -7.91 -6.48
C GLN A 62 -5.24 -8.00 -7.58
N TYR A 63 -5.10 -9.23 -8.09
CA TYR A 63 -4.08 -9.65 -9.04
C TYR A 63 -3.84 -8.62 -10.15
N GLY A 64 -2.64 -8.05 -10.17
CA GLY A 64 -2.14 -7.19 -11.27
C GLY A 64 -2.33 -5.68 -11.10
N ILE A 65 -3.00 -5.19 -10.05
CA ILE A 65 -3.08 -3.74 -9.77
C ILE A 65 -3.08 -3.52 -8.25
N LEU A 66 -2.01 -2.92 -7.73
CA LEU A 66 -2.11 -2.23 -6.45
C LEU A 66 -3.01 -1.00 -6.67
N ILE A 67 -4.32 -1.17 -6.51
CA ILE A 67 -5.25 -0.04 -6.69
C ILE A 67 -5.08 0.85 -5.48
N THR A 68 -4.33 1.96 -5.59
CA THR A 68 -4.45 3.08 -4.66
C THR A 68 -5.64 3.92 -5.12
N ALA A 69 -6.80 3.74 -4.50
CA ALA A 69 -7.93 4.64 -4.76
C ALA A 69 -7.69 5.95 -4.01
N HIS A 70 -6.97 6.90 -4.62
CA HIS A 70 -7.06 8.30 -4.23
C HIS A 70 -8.51 8.71 -4.52
N ASN A 71 -9.29 9.02 -3.48
CA ASN A 71 -10.62 9.59 -3.66
C ASN A 71 -10.49 10.83 -4.56
N PHE A 72 -10.97 10.75 -5.79
CA PHE A 72 -11.26 11.91 -6.64
C PHE A 72 -12.42 12.67 -5.98
N ALA A 73 -12.12 13.47 -4.96
CA ALA A 73 -13.00 14.54 -4.51
C ALA A 73 -12.56 15.81 -5.26
N GLY A 74 -13.12 15.98 -6.46
CA GLY A 74 -13.35 17.30 -7.06
C GLY A 74 -14.68 17.87 -6.59
#